data_AF-A0A932DBM5-F1
#
_entry.id   AF-A0A932DBM5-F1
#
_cell.length_a   1.000
_cell.length_b   1.000
_cell.length_c   1.000
_cell.angle_alpha   90.00
_cell.angle_beta   90.00
_cell.angle_gamma   90.00
#
_symmetry.space_group_name_H-M   'P 1'
#
loop_
_entity.id
_entity.type
_entity.pdbx_description
1 polymer ?
#
loop_
_entity_poly.entity_id
_entity_poly.type
_entity_poly.pdbx_seq_one_letter_code
_entity_poly.pdbx_strand_id
1 'polypeptide(L)'
;MTTEDSQVWFNLAVAFGIVAVLCTLAVMLCREWVKTDLRERGFRPLSVRWRPFTFPANELTCGFNVQYSDSRGLIHKARCWTYWHRPSVTWEKDEIVGEVTTQAG
;
A
#
# COMPACT_ATOMS: atom_id res chain seq x y z
N MET A 1 -29.65 -27.06 13.89
CA MET A 1 -28.54 -26.84 12.96
C MET A 1 -28.10 -28.21 12.51
N THR A 2 -28.43 -28.58 11.27
CA THR A 2 -28.10 -29.91 10.76
C THR A 2 -26.59 -29.97 10.50
N THR A 3 -26.02 -31.17 10.42
CA THR A 3 -24.60 -31.37 10.08
C THR A 3 -24.26 -30.74 8.73
N GLU A 4 -25.21 -30.72 7.79
CA GLU A 4 -25.09 -30.07 6.48
C GLU A 4 -24.95 -28.54 6.61
N ASP A 5 -25.75 -27.89 7.45
CA ASP A 5 -25.64 -26.44 7.71
C ASP A 5 -24.23 -26.09 8.23
N SER A 6 -23.71 -26.89 9.17
CA SER A 6 -22.40 -26.64 9.77
C SER A 6 -21.26 -26.73 8.76
N GLN A 7 -21.38 -27.62 7.77
CA GLN A 7 -20.39 -27.79 6.72
C GLN A 7 -20.45 -26.67 5.68
N VAL A 8 -21.65 -26.16 5.38
CA VAL A 8 -21.83 -24.97 4.54
C VAL A 8 -21.21 -23.73 5.20
N TRP A 9 -21.46 -23.51 6.49
CA TRP A 9 -20.84 -22.41 7.24
C TRP A 9 -19.31 -22.52 7.30
N PHE A 10 -18.79 -23.73 7.49
CA PHE A 10 -17.35 -23.96 7.47
C PHE A 10 -16.74 -23.64 6.09
N ASN A 11 -17.36 -24.11 5.00
CA ASN A 11 -16.90 -23.82 3.64
C ASN A 11 -16.95 -22.32 3.33
N LEU A 12 -18.00 -21.62 3.76
CA LEU A 12 -18.09 -20.16 3.64
C LEU A 12 -16.97 -19.48 4.43
N ALA A 13 -16.73 -19.87 5.67
CA ALA A 13 -15.66 -19.31 6.49
C ALA A 13 -14.27 -19.53 5.86
N VAL A 14 -14.02 -20.71 5.29
CA VAL A 14 -12.80 -21.01 4.54
C VAL A 14 -12.68 -20.12 3.30
N ALA A 15 -13.76 -19.96 2.52
CA ALA A 15 -13.77 -19.09 1.35
C ALA A 15 -13.44 -17.63 1.73
N PHE A 16 -14.06 -17.10 2.79
CA PHE A 16 -13.73 -15.78 3.32
C PHE A 16 -12.26 -15.68 3.78
N GLY A 17 -11.74 -16.73 4.43
CA GLY A 17 -10.34 -16.82 4.83
C GLY A 17 -9.38 -16.75 3.64
N ILE A 18 -9.67 -17.50 2.57
CA ILE A 18 -8.88 -17.49 1.33
C ILE A 18 -8.89 -16.09 0.70
N VAL A 19 -10.06 -15.47 0.58
CA VAL A 19 -10.19 -14.12 0.02
C VAL A 19 -9.40 -13.12 0.86
N ALA A 20 -9.50 -13.18 2.20
CA ALA A 20 -8.74 -12.30 3.08
C ALA A 20 -7.22 -12.48 2.91
N VAL A 21 -6.74 -13.72 2.84
CA VAL A 21 -5.32 -14.01 2.59
C VAL A 21 -4.88 -13.45 1.24
N LEU A 22 -5.63 -13.68 0.17
CA LEU A 22 -5.33 -13.15 -1.16
C LEU A 22 -5.28 -11.62 -1.17
N CYS A 23 -6.22 -10.94 -0.51
CA CYS A 23 -6.21 -9.49 -0.36
C CYS A 23 -4.97 -9.00 0.39
N THR A 24 -4.59 -9.65 1.51
CA THR A 24 -3.39 -9.26 2.26
C THR A 24 -2.11 -9.45 1.44
N LEU A 25 -2.01 -10.54 0.68
CA LEU A 25 -0.89 -10.78 -0.23
C LEU A 25 -0.83 -9.72 -1.33
N ALA A 26 -1.97 -9.35 -1.93
CA ALA A 26 -2.05 -8.30 -2.93
C ALA A 26 -1.56 -6.95 -2.38
N VAL A 27 -1.97 -6.59 -1.16
CA VAL A 27 -1.50 -5.37 -0.47
C VAL A 27 0.01 -5.40 -0.24
N MET A 28 0.56 -6.54 0.20
CA MET A 28 2.00 -6.70 0.43
C MET A 28 2.79 -6.58 -0.89
N LEU A 29 2.30 -7.19 -1.97
CA LEU A 29 2.92 -7.10 -3.29
C LEU A 29 2.94 -5.65 -3.79
N CYS A 30 1.81 -4.95 -3.68
CA CYS A 30 1.69 -3.55 -4.05
C CYS A 30 2.66 -2.66 -3.23
N ARG A 31 2.81 -2.94 -1.94
CA ARG A 31 3.76 -2.23 -1.07
C ARG A 31 5.21 -2.42 -1.53
N GLU A 32 5.59 -3.63 -1.94
CA GLU A 32 6.93 -3.89 -2.47
C GLU A 32 7.15 -3.18 -3.81
N TRP A 33 6.16 -3.12 -4.70
CA TRP A 33 6.27 -2.35 -5.95
C TRP A 33 6.52 -0.86 -5.69
N VAL A 34 5.82 -0.26 -4.72
CA VAL A 34 6.06 1.14 -4.33
C VAL A 34 7.48 1.35 -3.81
N LYS A 35 8.02 0.41 -3.02
CA LYS A 35 9.41 0.49 -2.53
C LYS A 35 10.42 0.34 -3.67
N THR A 36 10.16 -0.54 -4.63
CA THR A 36 11.04 -0.74 -5.79
C THR A 36 11.07 0.50 -6.67
N ASP A 37 9.91 1.10 -6.99
CA ASP A 37 9.83 2.36 -7.77
C ASP A 37 10.57 3.52 -7.07
N LEU A 38 10.43 3.65 -5.74
CA LEU A 38 11.18 4.65 -4.97
C LEU A 38 12.70 4.41 -5.02
N ARG A 39 13.11 3.15 -4.93
CA ARG A 39 14.53 2.76 -4.99
C ARG A 39 15.11 3.02 -6.38
N GLU A 40 14.37 2.73 -7.43
CA GLU A 40 14.77 3.03 -8.82
C GLU A 40 14.93 4.54 -9.04
N ARG A 41 14.09 5.36 -8.40
CA ARG A 41 14.22 6.84 -8.42
C ARG A 41 15.34 7.36 -7.52
N GLY A 42 16.03 6.51 -6.77
CA GLY A 42 17.11 6.90 -5.85
C GLY A 42 16.64 7.49 -4.52
N PHE A 43 15.34 7.39 -4.19
CA PHE A 43 14.78 7.88 -2.94
C PHE A 43 14.82 6.81 -1.84
N ARG A 44 15.02 7.24 -0.58
CA ARG A 44 14.95 6.33 0.57
C ARG A 44 13.53 6.32 1.14
N PRO A 45 12.82 5.18 1.14
CA PRO A 45 11.50 5.08 1.76
C PRO A 45 11.65 5.11 3.30
N LEU A 46 11.00 6.07 3.96
CA LEU A 46 10.91 6.10 5.42
C LEU A 46 9.70 5.30 5.91
N SER A 47 8.54 5.53 5.30
CA SER A 47 7.29 4.92 5.74
C SER A 47 6.35 4.73 4.56
N VAL A 48 5.79 3.52 4.44
CA VAL A 48 4.75 3.21 3.47
C VAL A 48 3.56 2.71 4.26
N ARG A 49 2.53 3.55 4.42
CA ARG A 49 1.31 3.24 5.15
C ARG A 49 0.19 2.94 4.16
N TRP A 50 -0.29 1.70 4.20
CA TRP A 50 -1.46 1.29 3.43
C TRP A 50 -2.70 2.07 3.88
N ARG A 51 -3.55 2.43 2.92
CA ARG A 51 -4.82 3.09 3.17
C ARG A 51 -5.94 2.29 2.47
N PRO A 52 -6.72 1.50 3.23
CA PRO A 52 -7.74 0.61 2.65
C PRO A 52 -8.85 1.33 1.87
N PHE A 53 -9.06 2.63 2.10
CA PHE A 53 -10.25 3.36 1.63
C PHE A 53 -9.94 4.65 0.88
N THR A 54 -8.77 4.77 0.24
CA THR A 54 -8.55 5.85 -0.74
C THR A 54 -9.21 5.47 -2.06
N PHE A 55 -10.50 5.80 -2.17
CA PHE A 55 -11.20 6.00 -3.44
C PHE A 55 -10.39 7.01 -4.29
N PRO A 56 -10.05 6.64 -5.55
CA PRO A 56 -10.99 6.88 -6.63
C PRO A 56 -11.68 5.58 -7.11
N ALA A 57 -12.79 5.76 -7.80
CA ALA A 57 -13.85 4.82 -8.17
C ALA A 57 -13.46 3.58 -9.03
N ASN A 58 -12.22 3.07 -8.95
CA ASN A 58 -11.81 1.83 -9.60
C ASN A 58 -11.59 0.75 -8.55
N GLU A 59 -12.45 -0.25 -8.54
CA GLU A 59 -12.62 -1.35 -7.55
C GLU A 59 -11.36 -2.23 -7.31
N LEU A 60 -10.24 -1.96 -7.97
CA LEU A 60 -9.01 -2.77 -7.98
C LEU A 60 -7.74 -1.96 -7.67
N THR A 61 -7.88 -0.83 -6.98
CA THR A 61 -6.75 0.05 -6.62
C THR A 61 -6.35 -0.08 -5.16
N CYS A 62 -5.04 -0.14 -4.90
CA CYS A 62 -4.44 -0.15 -3.58
C CYS A 62 -3.78 1.21 -3.33
N GLY A 63 -4.34 2.00 -2.42
CA GLY A 63 -3.77 3.31 -2.08
C GLY A 63 -2.77 3.25 -0.93
N PHE A 64 -1.69 4.02 -1.05
CA PHE A 64 -0.65 4.15 -0.03
C PHE A 64 -0.32 5.62 0.21
N ASN A 65 -0.09 5.95 1.48
CA ASN A 65 0.62 7.15 1.86
C ASN A 65 2.09 6.79 2.04
N VAL A 66 2.94 7.43 1.27
CA VAL A 66 4.38 7.21 1.28
C VAL A 66 5.05 8.45 1.86
N GLN A 67 6.02 8.22 2.73
CA GLN A 67 7.00 9.21 3.12
C GLN A 67 8.38 8.72 2.66
N TYR A 68 9.08 9.55 1.91
CA TYR A 68 10.43 9.27 1.44
C TYR A 68 11.33 10.48 1.66
N SER A 69 12.62 10.24 1.86
CA SER A 69 13.62 11.30 1.92
C SER A 69 14.39 11.38 0.61
N ASP A 70 14.61 12.61 0.16
CA ASP A 70 15.54 12.91 -0.94
C ASP A 70 16.99 12.85 -0.46
N SER A 71 17.92 12.70 -1.40
CA SER A 71 19.37 12.88 -1.28
C SER A 71 19.79 14.17 -0.57
N ARG A 72 18.93 15.20 -0.60
CA ARG A 72 19.10 16.48 0.08
C ARG A 72 18.60 16.48 1.54
N GLY A 73 18.06 15.37 2.04
CA GLY A 73 17.49 15.28 3.38
C GLY A 73 16.10 15.89 3.52
N LEU A 74 15.41 16.23 2.42
CA LEU A 74 14.03 16.71 2.46
C LEU A 74 13.06 15.54 2.60
N ILE A 75 12.07 15.64 3.49
CA ILE A 75 11.02 14.61 3.65
C ILE A 75 9.83 15.00 2.78
N HIS A 76 9.59 14.16 1.78
CA HIS A 76 8.45 14.26 0.89
C HIS A 76 7.38 13.29 1.37
N LYS A 77 6.13 13.76 1.37
CA LYS A 77 4.96 12.92 1.60
C LYS A 77 4.17 12.89 0.30
N ALA A 78 4.02 11.70 -0.23
CA ALA A 78 3.33 11.48 -1.47
C ALA A 78 2.16 10.52 -1.28
N ARG A 79 1.11 10.75 -2.06
CA ARG A 79 0.03 9.79 -2.23
C ARG A 79 0.26 9.02 -3.53
N CYS A 80 0.23 7.69 -3.43
CA CYS A 80 0.26 6.83 -4.59
C CYS A 80 -0.83 5.77 -4.53
N TRP A 81 -1.18 5.27 -5.71
CA TRP A 81 -1.98 4.07 -5.83
C TRP A 81 -1.36 3.11 -6.86
N THR A 82 -1.62 1.84 -6.66
CA THR A 82 -1.21 0.78 -7.58
C THR A 82 -2.41 -0.07 -7.95
N TYR A 83 -2.43 -0.57 -9.18
CA TYR A 83 -3.42 -1.56 -9.59
C TYR A 83 -2.93 -2.94 -9.20
N TRP A 84 -3.80 -3.82 -8.67
CA TRP A 84 -3.37 -5.18 -8.27
C TRP A 84 -2.87 -6.02 -9.46
N HIS A 85 -3.32 -5.70 -10.67
CA HIS A 85 -3.00 -6.44 -11.90
C HIS A 85 -1.77 -5.92 -12.65
N ARG A 86 -1.17 -4.79 -12.24
CA ARG A 86 -0.04 -4.18 -12.96
C ARG A 86 0.96 -3.52 -12.01
N PRO A 87 2.27 -3.71 -12.21
CA PRO A 87 3.33 -3.04 -11.45
C PRO A 87 3.48 -1.56 -11.83
N SER A 88 2.38 -0.84 -12.04
CA SER A 88 2.40 0.60 -12.30
C SER A 88 2.02 1.35 -11.02
N VAL A 89 2.94 2.17 -10.53
CA VAL A 89 2.68 3.10 -9.44
C VAL A 89 2.30 4.45 -10.04
N THR A 90 1.10 4.92 -9.74
CA THR A 90 0.68 6.28 -10.09
C THR A 90 0.77 7.15 -8.86
N TRP A 91 1.45 8.28 -9.02
CA TRP A 91 1.65 9.27 -7.97
C TRP A 91 0.65 10.41 -8.18
N GLU A 92 -0.16 10.72 -7.19
CA GLU A 92 -1.24 11.72 -7.31
C GLU A 92 -0.76 13.12 -6.92
N LYS A 93 -0.11 13.25 -5.76
CA LYS A 93 0.40 14.52 -5.23
C LYS A 93 1.60 14.30 -4.34
N ASP A 94 2.66 15.06 -4.60
CA ASP A 94 3.81 15.22 -3.73
C ASP A 94 3.61 16.50 -2.90
N GLU A 95 3.46 16.35 -1.59
CA GLU A 95 3.49 17.44 -0.63
C GLU A 95 4.82 17.39 0.13
N ILE A 96 5.58 18.49 0.11
CA ILE A 96 6.81 18.63 0.89
C ILE A 96 6.39 18.90 2.34
N VAL A 97 6.62 17.95 3.24
CA VAL A 97 6.13 18.03 4.63
C VAL A 97 7.17 18.65 5.57
N GLY A 98 8.43 18.68 5.17
CA GLY A 98 9.46 19.41 5.91
C GLY A 98 10.87 19.05 5.46
N GLU A 99 11.81 19.83 5.98
CA GLU A 99 13.24 19.61 5.86
C GLU A 99 13.72 18.82 7.07
N VAL A 100 14.57 17.80 6.90
CA VAL A 100 15.33 17.25 8.03
C VAL A 100 16.25 18.38 8.46
N THR A 101 15.80 19.20 9.41
CA THR A 101 16.67 20.14 10.08
C THR A 101 17.67 19.28 10.84
N THR A 102 18.84 19.09 10.25
CA THR A 102 20.04 18.68 10.97
C THR A 102 20.25 19.78 12.01
N GLN A 103 19.65 19.64 13.19
CA GLN A 103 20.07 20.41 14.35
C GLN A 103 21.47 19.91 14.70
N ALA A 104 22.46 20.56 14.07
CA ALA A 104 23.79 20.67 14.63
C ALA A 104 23.67 21.57 15.86
N GLY A 105 23.86 20.96 17.03
CA GLY A 105 23.94 21.60 18.34
C GLY A 105 24.66 20.67 19.29
#